data_AF-X0L1U0-F1
#
_entry.id   AF-X0L1U0-F1
#
_cell.length_a   1.000
_cell.length_b   1.000
_cell.length_c   1.000
_cell.angle_alpha   90.00
_cell.angle_beta   90.00
_cell.angle_gamma   90.00
#
_symmetry.space_group_name_H-M   'P 1'
#
loop_
_entity.id
_entity.type
_entity.pdbx_description
1 polymer ?
#
loop_
_entity_poly.entity_id
_entity_poly.type
_entity_poly.pdbx_seq_one_letter_code
_entity_poly.pdbx_strand_id
1 'polypeptide(L)'
;MFLMGFEGTTVTPHIRTLIEDYRLGAVLLNAGNFVSAEQAITLIRDLQIIAHEARHPHPLLIAVDQENGLVKSISDPDWVTQFPSSLGTAATGSTSSAYQVALMTARELSCLGVNWILGPALDVILDRSVPGFGSRSFGDDPEEVANMGTAFIRGLKDGGVASLAKHFPLGGSLKFDESSTTVPVISETLEQLRHKVLVPFREAIKEKVPSIMSCGVAISSLGPGLLHACFRQR
;
A
#
# COMPACT_ATOMS: atom_id res chain seq x y z
N MET A 1 0.66 -7.23 -16.96
CA MET A 1 1.33 -6.19 -16.15
C MET A 1 1.70 -6.85 -14.83
N PHE A 2 2.98 -6.84 -14.47
CA PHE A 2 3.49 -7.48 -13.25
C PHE A 2 4.22 -6.43 -12.40
N LEU A 3 4.14 -6.61 -11.08
CA LEU A 3 4.95 -5.91 -10.08
C LEU A 3 5.86 -6.96 -9.45
N MET A 4 7.17 -6.78 -9.55
CA MET A 4 8.15 -7.74 -9.04
C MET A 4 9.16 -7.06 -8.13
N GLY A 5 9.49 -7.69 -7.01
CA GLY A 5 10.62 -7.30 -6.17
C GLY A 5 11.87 -8.11 -6.46
N PHE A 6 12.98 -7.74 -5.82
CA PHE A 6 14.24 -8.50 -5.86
C PHE A 6 15.04 -8.22 -4.58
N GLU A 7 16.03 -9.05 -4.30
CA GLU A 7 16.94 -8.89 -3.16
C GLU A 7 18.23 -8.14 -3.57
N GLY A 8 18.78 -7.39 -2.63
CA GLY A 8 20.03 -6.64 -2.80
C GLY A 8 19.83 -5.16 -3.04
N THR A 9 20.92 -4.41 -2.96
CA THR A 9 20.94 -2.93 -2.95
C THR A 9 21.43 -2.33 -4.28
N THR A 10 21.68 -3.18 -5.28
CA THR A 10 22.07 -2.79 -6.63
C THR A 10 21.31 -3.63 -7.65
N VAL A 11 21.31 -3.20 -8.92
CA VAL A 11 20.67 -3.96 -9.99
C VAL A 11 21.27 -5.36 -10.09
N THR A 12 20.43 -6.38 -9.97
CA THR A 12 20.83 -7.77 -10.16
C THR A 12 20.60 -8.23 -11.62
N PRO A 13 21.28 -9.29 -12.08
CA PRO A 13 21.00 -9.88 -13.38
C PRO A 13 19.52 -10.28 -13.55
N HIS A 14 18.89 -10.76 -12.47
CA HIS A 14 17.51 -11.23 -12.49
C HIS A 14 16.51 -10.09 -12.77
N ILE A 15 16.61 -8.96 -12.05
CA ILE A 15 15.69 -7.83 -12.30
C ILE A 15 15.96 -7.18 -13.67
N ARG A 16 17.23 -7.16 -14.10
CA ARG A 16 17.59 -6.70 -15.46
C ARG A 16 16.90 -7.55 -16.53
N THR A 17 17.01 -8.88 -16.47
CA THR A 17 16.31 -9.80 -17.39
C THR A 17 14.81 -9.56 -17.41
N LEU A 18 14.18 -9.36 -16.24
CA LEU A 18 12.75 -9.08 -16.18
C LEU A 18 12.36 -7.77 -16.88
N ILE A 19 13.18 -6.72 -16.75
CA ILE A 19 12.94 -5.43 -17.40
C ILE A 19 13.20 -5.51 -18.91
N GLU A 20 14.34 -6.06 -19.32
CA GLU A 20 14.78 -6.11 -20.72
C GLU A 20 13.95 -7.09 -21.55
N ASP A 21 13.88 -8.34 -21.12
CA ASP A 21 13.34 -9.45 -21.93
C ASP A 21 11.84 -9.62 -21.72
N TYR A 22 11.38 -9.51 -20.47
CA TYR A 22 9.98 -9.74 -20.08
C TYR A 22 9.15 -8.46 -19.99
N ARG A 23 9.77 -7.30 -20.27
CA ARG A 23 9.10 -5.99 -20.31
C ARG A 23 8.36 -5.67 -19.00
N LEU A 24 8.97 -5.99 -17.86
CA LEU A 24 8.43 -5.69 -16.53
C LEU A 24 8.19 -4.18 -16.39
N GLY A 25 6.95 -3.78 -16.08
CA GLY A 25 6.55 -2.36 -15.99
C GLY A 25 6.58 -1.77 -14.58
N ALA A 26 6.71 -2.60 -13.53
CA ALA A 26 6.70 -2.14 -12.15
C ALA A 26 7.65 -2.95 -11.26
N VAL A 27 8.37 -2.26 -10.38
CA VAL A 27 9.34 -2.82 -9.43
C VAL A 27 8.92 -2.48 -8.01
N LEU A 28 8.88 -3.48 -7.12
CA LEU A 28 8.66 -3.28 -5.68
C LEU A 28 10.00 -3.26 -4.96
N LEU A 29 10.28 -2.16 -4.26
CA LEU A 29 11.44 -2.04 -3.38
C LEU A 29 10.99 -2.09 -1.92
N ASN A 30 11.72 -2.86 -1.11
CA ASN A 30 11.51 -3.01 0.32
C ASN A 30 12.76 -2.56 1.09
N ALA A 31 12.71 -2.61 2.43
CA ALA A 31 13.82 -2.19 3.29
C ALA A 31 15.17 -2.85 2.97
N GLY A 32 15.18 -4.08 2.47
CA GLY A 32 16.40 -4.79 2.07
C GLY A 32 17.07 -4.23 0.80
N ASN A 33 16.40 -3.33 0.06
CA ASN A 33 16.96 -2.67 -1.11
C ASN A 33 17.64 -1.34 -0.80
N PHE A 34 17.55 -0.86 0.45
CA PHE A 34 17.96 0.49 0.83
C PHE A 34 19.04 0.49 1.91
N VAL A 35 20.04 1.35 1.71
CA VAL A 35 21.14 1.62 2.65
C VAL A 35 21.19 3.09 3.03
N SER A 36 21.02 3.98 2.05
CA SER A 36 20.91 5.44 2.23
C SER A 36 20.09 6.06 1.09
N ALA A 37 19.70 7.32 1.25
CA ALA A 37 19.02 8.08 0.20
C ALA A 37 19.84 8.15 -1.11
N GLU A 38 21.15 8.37 -1.04
CA GLU A 38 22.03 8.45 -2.22
C GLU A 38 22.12 7.13 -2.97
N GLN A 39 22.20 6.01 -2.24
CA GLN A 39 22.17 4.68 -2.83
C GLN A 39 20.80 4.38 -3.45
N ALA A 40 19.69 4.78 -2.81
CA ALA A 40 18.34 4.63 -3.34
C ALA A 40 18.17 5.35 -4.70
N ILE A 41 18.62 6.60 -4.79
CA ILE A 41 18.62 7.39 -6.03
C ILE A 41 19.40 6.66 -7.13
N THR A 42 20.59 6.14 -6.80
CA THR A 42 21.43 5.41 -7.75
C THR A 42 20.72 4.15 -8.25
N LEU A 43 20.17 3.34 -7.34
CA LEU A 43 19.45 2.13 -7.70
C LEU A 43 18.26 2.42 -8.61
N ILE A 44 17.41 3.38 -8.23
CA ILE A 44 16.20 3.71 -8.98
C ILE A 44 16.55 4.29 -10.34
N ARG A 45 17.55 5.17 -10.42
CA ARG A 45 18.06 5.72 -11.69
C ARG A 45 18.53 4.60 -12.61
N ASP A 46 19.31 3.65 -12.11
CA ASP A 46 19.86 2.56 -12.91
C ASP A 46 18.75 1.65 -13.44
N LEU A 47 17.72 1.35 -12.63
CA LEU A 47 16.52 0.62 -13.09
C LEU A 47 15.79 1.36 -14.22
N GLN A 48 15.63 2.68 -14.11
CA GLN A 48 14.98 3.50 -15.14
C GLN A 48 15.81 3.58 -16.44
N ILE A 49 17.14 3.66 -16.33
CA ILE A 49 18.05 3.61 -17.50
C ILE A 49 17.86 2.30 -18.25
N ILE A 50 17.83 1.16 -17.55
CA ILE A 50 17.63 -0.15 -18.16
C ILE A 50 16.29 -0.23 -18.91
N ALA A 51 15.20 0.26 -18.30
CA ALA A 51 13.90 0.29 -18.96
C ALA A 51 13.89 1.21 -20.19
N HIS A 52 14.56 2.37 -20.11
CA HIS A 52 14.69 3.29 -21.24
C HIS A 52 15.49 2.67 -22.40
N GLU A 53 16.65 2.06 -22.12
CA GLU A 53 17.50 1.38 -23.10
C GLU A 53 16.80 0.19 -23.75
N ALA A 54 16.00 -0.55 -22.96
CA ALA A 54 15.12 -1.60 -23.46
C ALA A 54 13.94 -1.04 -24.30
N ARG A 55 13.79 0.28 -24.45
CA ARG A 55 12.71 0.94 -25.20
C ARG A 55 11.32 0.63 -24.63
N HIS A 56 11.15 0.76 -23.31
CA HIS A 56 9.83 0.74 -22.71
C HIS A 56 9.03 1.98 -23.17
N PRO A 57 7.72 1.85 -23.45
CA PRO A 57 6.90 2.99 -23.88
C PRO A 57 6.66 4.01 -22.75
N HIS A 58 6.81 3.58 -21.49
CA HIS A 58 6.64 4.39 -20.29
C HIS A 58 7.72 4.05 -19.26
N PRO A 59 8.10 4.98 -18.36
CA PRO A 59 8.99 4.68 -17.24
C PRO A 59 8.44 3.59 -16.33
N LEU A 60 9.32 2.95 -15.55
CA LEU A 60 8.90 1.97 -14.55
C LEU A 60 8.09 2.66 -13.45
N LEU A 61 7.06 1.96 -12.97
CA LEU A 61 6.49 2.23 -11.65
C LEU A 61 7.45 1.69 -10.59
N ILE A 62 7.87 2.55 -9.67
CA ILE A 62 8.73 2.23 -8.55
C ILE A 62 7.88 2.29 -7.29
N ALA A 63 7.51 1.11 -6.81
CA ALA A 63 6.61 0.90 -5.69
C ALA A 63 7.38 0.69 -4.38
N VAL A 64 6.85 1.25 -3.30
CA VAL A 64 7.30 0.96 -1.93
C VAL A 64 6.12 0.84 -0.97
N ASP A 65 6.28 0.03 0.07
CA ASP A 65 5.40 0.06 1.25
C ASP A 65 5.91 1.14 2.22
N GLN A 66 5.41 2.36 2.06
CA GLN A 66 5.68 3.49 2.95
C GLN A 66 4.37 4.01 3.58
N GLU A 67 3.91 3.34 4.64
CA GLU A 67 2.73 3.73 5.42
C GLU A 67 3.09 4.64 6.62
N ASN A 68 4.38 4.92 6.80
CA ASN A 68 4.95 5.55 7.99
C ASN A 68 4.82 4.67 9.25
N GLY A 69 5.24 5.18 10.41
CA GLY A 69 5.29 4.40 11.64
C GLY A 69 6.21 3.16 11.53
N LEU A 70 5.63 1.98 11.68
CA LEU A 70 6.34 0.70 11.66
C LEU A 70 6.50 0.11 10.26
N VAL A 71 5.67 0.50 9.29
CA VAL A 71 5.74 0.01 7.91
C VAL A 71 6.34 1.10 7.04
N LYS A 72 7.64 0.98 6.84
CA LYS A 72 8.46 1.92 6.06
C LYS A 72 9.54 1.15 5.34
N SER A 73 9.54 1.22 4.03
CA SER A 73 10.56 0.59 3.20
C SER A 73 11.81 1.45 3.14
N ILE A 74 11.65 2.77 3.10
CA ILE A 74 12.77 3.71 3.06
C ILE A 74 12.86 4.43 4.41
N SER A 75 14.06 4.40 4.99
CA SER A 75 14.41 5.17 6.18
C SER A 75 15.81 5.73 6.02
N ASP A 76 15.94 7.03 6.22
CA ASP A 76 17.21 7.74 6.22
C ASP A 76 17.09 8.89 7.24
N PRO A 77 17.99 9.00 8.24
CA PRO A 77 17.84 9.98 9.31
C PRO A 77 18.00 11.42 8.84
N ASP A 78 18.68 11.64 7.72
CA ASP A 78 19.01 12.98 7.22
C ASP A 78 18.02 13.44 6.14
N TRP A 79 17.45 12.50 5.38
CA TRP A 79 16.68 12.81 4.17
C TRP A 79 15.23 12.33 4.16
N VAL A 80 14.84 11.39 5.03
CA VAL A 80 13.48 10.81 5.02
C VAL A 80 12.86 10.87 6.42
N THR A 81 11.92 11.81 6.57
CA THR A 81 11.26 12.11 7.83
C THR A 81 10.45 10.92 8.33
N GLN A 82 10.61 10.63 9.61
CA GLN A 82 9.86 9.58 10.29
C GLN A 82 8.54 10.13 10.84
N PHE A 83 7.45 9.90 10.11
CA PHE A 83 6.11 10.30 10.56
C PHE A 83 5.46 9.25 11.47
N PRO A 84 4.47 9.65 12.31
CA PRO A 84 3.62 8.73 13.05
C PRO A 84 2.94 7.72 12.12
N SER A 85 2.49 6.60 12.69
CA SER A 85 1.65 5.65 11.96
C SER A 85 0.28 6.27 11.61
N SER A 86 -0.53 5.57 10.81
CA SER A 86 -1.92 5.98 10.52
C SER A 86 -2.72 6.24 11.79
N LEU A 87 -2.68 5.33 12.77
CA LEU A 87 -3.38 5.51 14.05
C LEU A 87 -2.84 6.69 14.85
N GLY A 88 -1.51 6.88 14.89
CA GLY A 88 -0.90 8.03 15.57
C GLY A 88 -1.29 9.36 14.91
N THR A 89 -1.43 9.36 13.59
CA THR A 89 -1.90 10.52 12.82
C THR A 89 -3.38 10.77 13.08
N ALA A 90 -4.20 9.72 13.08
CA ALA A 90 -5.64 9.80 13.37
C ALA A 90 -5.91 10.30 14.79
N ALA A 91 -5.09 9.91 15.77
CA ALA A 91 -5.21 10.36 17.16
C ALA A 91 -5.11 11.89 17.34
N THR A 92 -4.63 12.62 16.33
CA THR A 92 -4.68 14.09 16.32
C THR A 92 -6.07 14.67 16.04
N GLY A 93 -7.01 13.86 15.55
CA GLY A 93 -8.35 14.27 15.12
C GLY A 93 -8.37 15.19 13.89
N SER A 94 -7.24 15.36 13.20
CA SER A 94 -7.08 16.33 12.12
C SER A 94 -6.80 15.65 10.78
N THR A 95 -7.75 15.72 9.85
CA THR A 95 -7.56 15.30 8.46
C THR A 95 -6.50 16.14 7.74
N SER A 96 -6.31 17.40 8.16
CA SER A 96 -5.21 18.23 7.68
C SER A 96 -3.86 17.63 8.05
N SER A 97 -3.72 17.00 9.23
CA SER A 97 -2.48 16.32 9.61
C SER A 97 -2.22 15.11 8.70
N ALA A 98 -3.25 14.29 8.44
CA ALA A 98 -3.13 13.15 7.51
C ALA A 98 -2.72 13.59 6.10
N TYR A 99 -3.31 14.67 5.59
CA TYR A 99 -2.91 15.27 4.31
C TYR A 99 -1.45 15.74 4.31
N GLN A 100 -1.03 16.50 5.33
CA GLN A 100 0.34 17.05 5.38
C GLN A 100 1.40 15.97 5.53
N VAL A 101 1.14 14.95 6.36
CA VAL A 101 2.02 13.77 6.47
C VAL A 101 2.19 13.11 5.11
N ALA A 102 1.09 12.80 4.42
CA ALA A 102 1.14 12.18 3.10
C ALA A 102 1.84 13.06 2.06
N LEU A 103 1.56 14.36 2.05
CA LEU A 103 2.19 15.31 1.14
C LEU A 103 3.72 15.34 1.30
N MET A 104 4.20 15.40 2.54
CA MET A 104 5.64 15.43 2.80
C MET A 104 6.28 14.07 2.53
N THR A 105 5.65 12.95 2.91
CA THR A 105 6.10 11.61 2.53
C THR A 105 6.24 11.47 1.02
N ALA A 106 5.24 11.90 0.25
CA ALA A 106 5.28 11.83 -1.21
C ALA A 106 6.39 12.71 -1.80
N ARG A 107 6.56 13.94 -1.32
CA ARG A 107 7.62 14.84 -1.78
C ARG A 107 9.01 14.25 -1.53
N GLU A 108 9.28 13.81 -0.31
CA GLU A 108 10.58 13.22 0.06
C GLU A 108 10.88 11.97 -0.78
N LEU A 109 9.92 11.05 -0.92
CA LEU A 109 10.13 9.83 -1.68
C LEU A 109 10.20 10.06 -3.20
N SER A 110 9.47 11.05 -3.73
CA SER A 110 9.56 11.43 -5.14
C SER A 110 10.94 11.94 -5.53
N CYS A 111 11.64 12.63 -4.61
CA CYS A 111 13.03 13.05 -4.81
C CYS A 111 14.00 11.86 -4.95
N LEU A 112 13.65 10.70 -4.37
CA LEU A 112 14.42 9.46 -4.53
C LEU A 112 14.06 8.70 -5.82
N GLY A 113 13.02 9.13 -6.54
CA GLY A 113 12.51 8.49 -7.75
C GLY A 113 11.37 7.49 -7.52
N VAL A 114 10.85 7.38 -6.29
CA VAL A 114 9.63 6.61 -6.01
C VAL A 114 8.42 7.34 -6.59
N ASN A 115 7.57 6.62 -7.31
CA ASN A 115 6.39 7.20 -7.94
C ASN A 115 5.08 6.43 -7.63
N TRP A 116 5.16 5.38 -6.79
CA TRP A 116 4.00 4.64 -6.33
C TRP A 116 4.17 4.22 -4.86
N ILE A 117 3.28 4.67 -3.98
CA ILE A 117 3.24 4.20 -2.59
C ILE A 117 2.08 3.20 -2.47
N LEU A 118 2.40 2.03 -1.93
CA LEU A 118 1.44 0.97 -1.66
C LEU A 118 0.63 1.28 -0.40
N GLY A 119 -0.09 2.39 -0.38
CA GLY A 119 -0.89 2.86 0.74
C GLY A 119 -1.82 4.02 0.35
N PRO A 120 -2.72 4.44 1.25
CA PRO A 120 -2.81 4.02 2.66
C PRO A 120 -3.57 2.71 2.90
N ALA A 121 -3.38 2.14 4.09
CA ALA A 121 -4.27 1.10 4.62
C ALA A 121 -5.60 1.73 5.10
N LEU A 122 -6.71 1.30 4.51
CA LEU A 122 -8.08 1.70 4.79
C LEU A 122 -8.86 0.62 5.56
N ASP A 123 -8.15 -0.34 6.14
CA ASP A 123 -8.73 -1.43 6.94
C ASP A 123 -9.44 -0.83 8.17
N VAL A 124 -10.70 -1.19 8.41
CA VAL A 124 -11.43 -0.78 9.63
C VAL A 124 -11.31 -1.90 10.67
N ILE A 125 -10.60 -1.63 11.76
CA ILE A 125 -10.22 -2.66 12.75
C ILE A 125 -11.25 -2.73 13.87
N LEU A 126 -12.29 -3.56 13.69
CA LEU A 126 -13.33 -3.75 14.71
C LEU A 126 -12.88 -4.68 15.85
N ASP A 127 -11.91 -5.55 15.59
CA ASP A 127 -11.33 -6.47 16.57
C ASP A 127 -9.83 -6.22 16.74
N ARG A 128 -9.45 -5.73 17.94
CA ARG A 128 -8.06 -5.38 18.26
C ARG A 128 -7.17 -6.59 18.57
N SER A 129 -7.74 -7.80 18.65
CA SER A 129 -6.99 -9.04 18.87
C SER A 129 -6.26 -9.54 17.62
N VAL A 130 -6.62 -9.04 16.43
CA VAL A 130 -6.02 -9.42 15.14
C VAL A 130 -4.58 -8.87 15.04
N PRO A 131 -3.54 -9.73 15.02
CA PRO A 131 -2.16 -9.29 14.98
C PRO A 131 -1.82 -8.56 13.67
N GLY A 132 -0.92 -7.57 13.72
CA GLY A 132 -0.31 -6.97 12.52
C GLY A 132 -1.06 -5.81 11.85
N PHE A 133 -2.29 -5.48 12.27
CA PHE A 133 -3.06 -4.34 11.73
C PHE A 133 -3.05 -3.10 12.63
N GLY A 134 -2.89 -3.29 13.96
CA GLY A 134 -2.93 -2.27 15.02
C GLY A 134 -2.78 -0.82 14.59
N SER A 135 -1.55 -0.30 14.57
CA SER A 135 -1.30 1.13 14.33
C SER A 135 -1.29 1.55 12.86
N ARG A 136 -1.46 0.59 11.93
CA ARG A 136 -1.46 0.80 10.46
C ARG A 136 -2.81 1.27 9.93
N SER A 137 -3.90 0.94 10.63
CA SER A 137 -5.21 1.52 10.36
C SER A 137 -5.34 2.91 10.99
N PHE A 138 -6.21 3.75 10.44
CA PHE A 138 -6.59 5.02 11.06
C PHE A 138 -7.54 4.83 12.25
N GLY A 139 -8.21 3.69 12.41
CA GLY A 139 -9.13 3.48 13.53
C GLY A 139 -10.15 2.37 13.33
N ASP A 140 -11.18 2.40 14.17
CA ASP A 140 -12.29 1.44 14.20
C ASP A 140 -13.64 2.05 13.73
N ASP A 141 -13.71 3.36 13.52
CA ASP A 141 -14.85 4.04 12.92
C ASP A 141 -14.71 4.16 11.38
N PRO A 142 -15.65 3.61 10.58
CA PRO A 142 -15.55 3.66 9.12
C PRO A 142 -15.52 5.06 8.50
N GLU A 143 -16.22 6.04 9.09
CA GLU A 143 -16.27 7.40 8.55
C GLU A 143 -14.98 8.17 8.89
N GLU A 144 -14.42 7.98 10.08
CA GLU A 144 -13.11 8.53 10.45
C GLU A 144 -12.00 7.97 9.56
N VAL A 145 -11.98 6.65 9.34
CA VAL A 145 -11.02 5.99 8.43
C VAL A 145 -11.18 6.52 7.00
N ALA A 146 -12.41 6.73 6.53
CA ALA A 146 -12.66 7.31 5.21
C ALA A 146 -12.13 8.75 5.10
N ASN A 147 -12.39 9.59 6.10
CA ASN A 147 -11.96 10.98 6.12
C ASN A 147 -10.43 11.12 6.19
N MET A 148 -9.77 10.35 7.05
CA MET A 148 -8.31 10.33 7.16
C MET A 148 -7.66 9.72 5.92
N GLY A 149 -8.18 8.60 5.44
CA GLY A 149 -7.66 7.89 4.27
C GLY A 149 -7.76 8.71 2.98
N THR A 150 -8.89 9.39 2.74
CA THR A 150 -9.04 10.29 1.58
C THR A 150 -8.16 11.54 1.69
N ALA A 151 -7.94 12.08 2.89
CA ALA A 151 -6.97 13.15 3.10
C ALA A 151 -5.54 12.69 2.78
N PHE A 152 -5.17 11.48 3.20
CA PHE A 152 -3.87 10.88 2.90
C PHE A 152 -3.70 10.65 1.39
N ILE A 153 -4.70 10.09 0.71
CA ILE A 153 -4.70 9.87 -0.76
C ILE A 153 -4.48 11.19 -1.51
N ARG A 154 -5.16 12.26 -1.10
CA ARG A 154 -4.97 13.61 -1.67
C ARG A 154 -3.56 14.13 -1.47
N GLY A 155 -3.01 13.99 -0.26
CA GLY A 155 -1.64 14.41 0.04
C GLY A 155 -0.61 13.68 -0.83
N LEU A 156 -0.75 12.36 -1.00
CA LEU A 156 0.13 11.59 -1.90
C LEU A 156 0.05 12.10 -3.35
N LYS A 157 -1.17 12.30 -3.86
CA LYS A 157 -1.42 12.80 -5.21
C LYS A 157 -0.83 14.18 -5.44
N ASP A 158 -1.04 15.11 -4.51
CA ASP A 158 -0.53 16.49 -4.61
C ASP A 158 1.00 16.55 -4.41
N GLY A 159 1.58 15.52 -3.77
CA GLY A 159 3.02 15.28 -3.71
C GLY A 159 3.59 14.59 -4.95
N GLY A 160 2.77 14.26 -5.95
CA GLY A 160 3.20 13.69 -7.23
C GLY A 160 3.42 12.17 -7.22
N VAL A 161 2.93 11.45 -6.20
CA VAL A 161 3.10 10.00 -6.06
C VAL A 161 1.75 9.30 -6.15
N ALA A 162 1.67 8.24 -6.95
CA ALA A 162 0.47 7.43 -7.05
C ALA A 162 0.22 6.68 -5.73
N SER A 163 -1.04 6.50 -5.35
CA SER A 163 -1.45 5.78 -4.15
C SER A 163 -2.12 4.45 -4.47
N LEU A 164 -2.17 3.57 -3.49
CA LEU A 164 -2.88 2.30 -3.57
C LEU A 164 -3.65 2.08 -2.27
N ALA A 165 -4.99 2.11 -2.35
CA ALA A 165 -5.80 1.78 -1.18
C ALA A 165 -5.75 0.27 -0.91
N LYS A 166 -5.51 -0.11 0.34
CA LYS A 166 -5.43 -1.52 0.74
C LYS A 166 -6.00 -1.73 2.15
N HIS A 167 -6.33 -2.94 2.56
CA HIS A 167 -6.37 -4.14 1.77
C HIS A 167 -7.84 -4.44 1.48
N PHE A 168 -8.29 -4.40 0.22
CA PHE A 168 -9.71 -4.64 -0.09
C PHE A 168 -10.03 -6.14 -0.07
N PRO A 169 -11.16 -6.60 0.49
CA PRO A 169 -12.16 -5.90 1.30
C PRO A 169 -11.92 -6.11 2.80
N LEU A 170 -10.67 -6.18 3.22
CA LEU A 170 -10.26 -6.50 4.58
C LEU A 170 -10.81 -5.48 5.58
N GLY A 171 -11.34 -6.03 6.66
CA GLY A 171 -11.83 -5.31 7.83
C GLY A 171 -12.76 -6.21 8.62
N GLY A 172 -13.23 -5.71 9.76
CA GLY A 172 -14.23 -6.41 10.58
C GLY A 172 -13.63 -7.48 11.49
N SER A 173 -14.46 -8.45 11.88
CA SER A 173 -14.10 -9.58 12.74
C SER A 173 -13.42 -10.68 11.94
N LEU A 174 -12.17 -10.43 11.54
CA LEU A 174 -11.31 -11.44 10.94
C LEU A 174 -11.08 -12.59 11.90
N LYS A 175 -11.53 -13.78 11.50
CA LYS A 175 -11.19 -15.01 12.19
C LYS A 175 -10.10 -15.72 11.40
N PHE A 176 -8.98 -15.95 12.07
CA PHE A 176 -8.08 -17.02 11.66
C PHE A 176 -8.68 -18.30 12.21
N ASP A 177 -9.00 -19.25 11.35
CA ASP A 177 -9.19 -20.62 11.83
C ASP A 177 -7.86 -21.09 12.42
N GLU A 178 -7.90 -21.82 13.53
CA GLU A 178 -6.74 -22.17 14.37
C GLU A 178 -5.71 -23.05 13.63
N SER A 179 -6.04 -23.50 12.41
CA SER A 179 -5.11 -24.15 11.50
C SER A 179 -4.41 -23.13 10.60
N SER A 180 -3.08 -22.99 10.76
CA SER A 180 -2.18 -22.09 10.01
C SER A 180 -2.09 -22.34 8.48
N THR A 181 -2.99 -23.16 7.93
CA THR A 181 -3.06 -23.56 6.51
C THR A 181 -4.32 -23.07 5.80
N THR A 182 -5.19 -22.33 6.48
CA THR A 182 -6.50 -21.93 5.96
C THR A 182 -6.59 -20.45 5.60
N VAL A 183 -7.38 -20.16 4.58
CA VAL A 183 -7.66 -18.79 4.08
C VAL A 183 -8.38 -18.00 5.18
N PRO A 184 -7.92 -16.79 5.57
CA PRO A 184 -8.66 -15.96 6.53
C PRO A 184 -10.08 -15.68 6.03
N VAL A 185 -11.07 -15.82 6.90
CA VAL A 185 -12.49 -15.72 6.52
C VAL A 185 -13.12 -14.52 7.19
N ILE A 186 -13.74 -13.66 6.38
CA ILE A 186 -14.65 -12.61 6.81
C ILE A 186 -16.03 -13.24 6.98
N SER A 187 -16.56 -13.16 8.20
CA SER A 187 -17.82 -13.81 8.58
C SER A 187 -19.07 -12.98 8.25
N GLU A 188 -18.89 -11.68 8.07
CA GLU A 188 -19.93 -10.70 7.81
C GLU A 188 -20.59 -10.89 6.44
N THR A 189 -21.86 -10.49 6.37
CA THR A 189 -22.58 -10.42 5.11
C THR A 189 -22.07 -9.27 4.24
N LEU A 190 -22.23 -9.37 2.92
CA LEU A 190 -21.94 -8.26 2.02
C LEU A 190 -22.63 -6.95 2.43
N GLU A 191 -23.85 -7.01 2.95
CA GLU A 191 -24.58 -5.84 3.43
C GLU A 191 -23.89 -5.21 4.64
N GLN A 192 -23.47 -6.03 5.61
CA GLN A 192 -22.69 -5.54 6.76
C GLN A 192 -21.36 -4.93 6.32
N LEU A 193 -20.67 -5.53 5.34
CA LEU A 193 -19.42 -4.99 4.79
C LEU A 193 -19.65 -3.63 4.10
N ARG A 194 -20.72 -3.50 3.32
CA ARG A 194 -21.10 -2.25 2.61
C ARG A 194 -21.34 -1.08 3.57
N HIS A 195 -21.93 -1.33 4.73
CA HIS A 195 -22.23 -0.31 5.73
C HIS A 195 -21.09 -0.09 6.74
N LYS A 196 -20.01 -0.88 6.68
CA LYS A 196 -18.86 -0.78 7.59
C LYS A 196 -17.57 -0.68 6.78
N VAL A 197 -16.87 -1.80 6.62
CA VAL A 197 -15.47 -1.84 6.17
C VAL A 197 -15.26 -1.37 4.72
N LEU A 198 -16.32 -1.32 3.91
CA LEU A 198 -16.25 -0.82 2.53
C LEU A 198 -16.48 0.69 2.42
N VAL A 199 -16.88 1.38 3.48
CA VAL A 199 -17.10 2.83 3.47
C VAL A 199 -15.82 3.58 3.07
N PRO A 200 -14.64 3.33 3.68
CA PRO A 200 -13.40 3.98 3.26
C PRO A 200 -13.02 3.76 1.79
N PHE A 201 -13.20 2.54 1.29
CA PHE A 201 -12.89 2.22 -0.11
C PHE A 201 -13.83 2.93 -1.09
N ARG A 202 -15.12 3.05 -0.75
CA ARG A 202 -16.09 3.81 -1.55
C ARG A 202 -15.68 5.28 -1.64
N GLU A 203 -15.28 5.88 -0.53
CA GLU A 203 -14.83 7.28 -0.53
C GLU A 203 -13.49 7.44 -1.25
N ALA A 204 -12.55 6.49 -1.13
CA ALA A 204 -11.31 6.48 -1.90
C ALA A 204 -11.53 6.40 -3.42
N ILE A 205 -12.52 5.63 -3.88
CA ILE A 205 -12.93 5.57 -5.29
C ILE A 205 -13.50 6.92 -5.75
N LYS A 206 -14.33 7.58 -4.94
CA LYS A 206 -14.84 8.93 -5.25
C LYS A 206 -13.71 9.96 -5.33
N GLU A 207 -12.69 9.83 -4.50
CA GLU A 207 -11.45 10.62 -4.54
C GLU A 207 -10.52 10.22 -5.70
N LYS A 208 -10.92 9.24 -6.52
CA LYS A 208 -10.18 8.75 -7.70
C LYS A 208 -8.81 8.19 -7.35
N VAL A 209 -8.72 7.39 -6.28
CA VAL A 209 -7.53 6.58 -5.99
C VAL A 209 -7.13 5.79 -7.24
N PRO A 210 -5.85 5.80 -7.66
CA PRO A 210 -5.47 5.22 -8.95
C PRO A 210 -5.40 3.68 -8.92
N SER A 211 -5.29 3.08 -7.72
CA SER A 211 -5.23 1.63 -7.58
C SER A 211 -5.78 1.14 -6.23
N ILE A 212 -6.25 -0.10 -6.21
CA ILE A 212 -6.73 -0.80 -5.01
C ILE A 212 -6.11 -2.20 -4.99
N MET A 213 -5.55 -2.61 -3.85
CA MET A 213 -5.04 -3.99 -3.66
C MET A 213 -6.12 -4.88 -3.08
N SER A 214 -6.37 -6.01 -3.73
CA SER A 214 -7.21 -7.08 -3.17
C SER A 214 -6.37 -8.00 -2.27
N CYS A 215 -6.82 -8.28 -1.05
CA CYS A 215 -6.19 -9.26 -0.18
C CYS A 215 -6.67 -10.69 -0.44
N GLY A 216 -5.90 -11.64 0.07
CA GLY A 216 -6.22 -13.06 0.06
C GLY A 216 -7.14 -13.47 1.20
N VAL A 217 -8.38 -12.97 1.26
CA VAL A 217 -9.39 -13.40 2.26
C VAL A 217 -10.63 -13.98 1.58
N ALA A 218 -11.31 -14.91 2.24
CA ALA A 218 -12.62 -15.41 1.79
C ALA A 218 -13.76 -14.65 2.48
N ILE A 219 -14.89 -14.51 1.81
CA ILE A 219 -16.13 -13.97 2.40
C ILE A 219 -17.14 -15.09 2.46
N SER A 220 -17.57 -15.47 3.66
CA SER A 220 -18.48 -16.60 3.91
C SER A 220 -19.81 -16.45 3.16
N SER A 221 -20.32 -15.22 3.07
CA SER A 221 -21.62 -14.90 2.46
C SER A 221 -21.63 -14.96 0.92
N LEU A 222 -20.48 -15.13 0.26
CA LEU A 222 -20.35 -15.15 -1.22
C LEU A 222 -20.49 -16.54 -1.86
N GLY A 223 -20.93 -17.54 -1.10
CA GLY A 223 -21.27 -18.87 -1.62
C GLY A 223 -20.28 -19.97 -1.22
N PRO A 224 -20.54 -21.21 -1.66
CA PRO A 224 -19.75 -22.37 -1.24
C PRO A 224 -18.31 -22.30 -1.78
N GLY A 225 -17.34 -22.62 -0.91
CA GLY A 225 -15.91 -22.66 -1.22
C GLY A 225 -15.14 -21.44 -0.72
N LEU A 226 -14.06 -21.67 0.03
CA LEU A 226 -13.15 -20.64 0.54
C LEU A 226 -12.21 -20.15 -0.57
N LEU A 227 -12.75 -19.39 -1.53
CA LEU A 227 -11.93 -18.73 -2.54
C LEU A 227 -11.50 -17.35 -2.02
N HIS A 228 -10.21 -17.04 -2.17
CA HIS A 228 -9.69 -15.71 -1.90
C HIS A 228 -10.39 -14.65 -2.78
N ALA A 229 -10.66 -13.49 -2.21
CA ALA A 229 -11.29 -12.35 -2.88
C ALA A 229 -10.54 -11.95 -4.15
N CYS A 230 -9.21 -12.06 -4.15
CA CYS A 230 -8.36 -11.76 -5.30
C CYS A 230 -8.56 -12.71 -6.51
N PHE A 231 -9.23 -13.85 -6.34
CA PHE A 231 -9.58 -14.78 -7.44
C PHE A 231 -11.08 -14.81 -7.77
N ARG A 232 -11.91 -14.00 -7.09
CA ARG A 232 -13.36 -13.91 -7.35
C ARG A 232 -13.63 -12.93 -8.49
N GLN A 233 -14.44 -13.34 -9.47
CA GLN A 233 -14.88 -12.49 -10.59
C GLN A 233 -16.13 -11.65 -10.29
N ARG A 234 -16.91 -12.03 -9.26
CA ARG A 234 -18.18 -11.40 -8.85
C ARG A 234 -18.26 -11.39 -7.34
#